data_AF-A0A829PY12-F1
#
_entry.id   AF-A0A829PY12-F1
#
_cell.length_a   1.000
_cell.length_b   1.000
_cell.length_c   1.000
_cell.angle_alpha   90.00
_cell.angle_beta   90.00
_cell.angle_gamma   90.00
#
_symmetry.space_group_name_H-M   'P 1'
#
loop_
_entity.id
_entity.type
_entity.pdbx_description
1 polymer ?
#
loop_
_entity_poly.entity_id
_entity_poly.type
_entity_poly.pdbx_seq_one_letter_code
_entity_poly.pdbx_strand_id
1 'polypeptide(L)'
;MGVFAFVFLGGGPTPTKPRPIDTDTTRLVRTLIAHAAGHPSAKIAIRSGGVWVDEQAWQRAEVRWVSPTAVQHSAAINPHAWLYIVAEFAEARREAWHRGDLQAIDTALSHHGLDGYAVSSIDVVTAELLHHILLESTHYLGAIEVDMGHPIMRDLLWSYLIPAYELIGTKLGFVDLLPSEEDRESLDESGWWRDVGATNLYWTTDSDDAYQHPDPIDIPPASLRGHRAFTNLQRIMAPTVRERILDEFAVNPAKLPADTGAFCARPFPGSDFVVVPEAKLRHYALDLQHDTGKHKARLFRDLLGIYADDWQYLAEQLRRGVRQAPALREVRSDQYGVRFDVVTAVQGRNGAIKPVLSGWIVKPGMPATLTTTLPAARGTCADAGPDAVPILPSTDFGDWSLLWRVASAAADQAADLVVPYPIIAVDGNQRQYVLAGATGLADVRIRDASHGFGQWLLTTGRASSCGESAAEISAPVEGCDAAAAWAQTFADVVGWHGIRCAVRTSAR
;
A
#
# COMPACT_ATOMS: atom_id res chain seq x y z
N MET A 1 19.11 -14.96 20.69
CA MET A 1 19.30 -15.54 19.35
C MET A 1 18.27 -14.89 18.44
N GLY A 2 18.67 -14.54 17.22
CA GLY A 2 17.84 -13.83 16.26
C GLY A 2 17.96 -14.45 14.87
N VAL A 3 17.39 -13.77 13.89
CA VAL A 3 17.47 -14.11 12.47
C VAL A 3 18.34 -13.08 11.77
N PHE A 4 19.32 -13.54 11.00
CA PHE A 4 20.23 -12.67 10.28
C PHE A 4 20.26 -13.05 8.81
N ALA A 5 20.19 -12.04 7.94
CA ALA A 5 20.30 -12.18 6.50
C ALA A 5 21.68 -11.72 6.02
N PHE A 6 22.33 -12.53 5.22
CA PHE A 6 23.60 -12.28 4.56
C PHE A 6 23.32 -12.09 3.07
N VAL A 7 23.61 -10.90 2.54
CA VAL A 7 23.12 -10.47 1.24
C VAL A 7 24.26 -10.33 0.23
N PHE A 8 23.96 -10.71 -1.00
CA PHE A 8 24.89 -10.81 -2.12
C PHE A 8 24.32 -10.10 -3.36
N LEU A 9 25.20 -9.61 -4.22
CA LEU A 9 24.79 -9.07 -5.52
C LEU A 9 24.22 -10.21 -6.40
N GLY A 10 23.02 -9.97 -6.93
CA GLY A 10 22.21 -10.93 -7.67
C GLY A 10 22.80 -11.32 -9.02
N GLY A 11 22.49 -12.54 -9.45
CA GLY A 11 23.19 -13.23 -10.53
C GLY A 11 24.22 -14.25 -10.02
N GLY A 12 24.21 -14.54 -8.72
CA GLY A 12 24.89 -15.67 -8.11
C GLY A 12 24.22 -17.01 -8.43
N PRO A 13 24.75 -18.14 -7.94
CA PRO A 13 24.16 -19.45 -8.18
C PRO A 13 22.72 -19.48 -7.67
N THR A 14 21.76 -19.65 -8.59
CA THR A 14 20.35 -19.86 -8.26
C THR A 14 20.21 -21.25 -7.62
N PRO A 15 19.78 -21.37 -6.35
CA PRO A 15 19.63 -22.66 -5.69
C PRO A 15 18.30 -23.29 -6.15
N THR A 16 18.25 -23.70 -7.41
CA THR A 16 17.07 -24.39 -7.96
C THR A 16 17.18 -25.90 -7.82
N LYS A 17 18.35 -26.42 -7.42
CA LYS A 17 18.57 -27.81 -6.99
C LYS A 17 19.69 -27.87 -5.95
N PRO A 18 19.61 -28.76 -4.94
CA PRO A 18 20.71 -29.02 -4.02
C PRO A 18 21.87 -29.62 -4.81
N ARG A 19 22.81 -28.77 -5.21
CA ARG A 19 24.08 -29.14 -5.86
C ARG A 19 25.20 -29.09 -4.83
N PRO A 20 26.36 -29.72 -5.11
CA PRO A 20 27.55 -29.55 -4.28
C PRO A 20 27.79 -28.06 -4.06
N ILE A 21 27.75 -27.71 -2.78
CA ILE A 21 27.64 -26.38 -2.24
C ILE A 21 28.64 -25.44 -2.95
N ASP A 22 28.18 -24.28 -3.44
CA ASP A 22 29.07 -23.26 -3.97
C ASP A 22 30.06 -22.78 -2.88
N THR A 23 31.12 -22.07 -3.28
CA THR A 23 32.18 -21.64 -2.34
C THR A 23 31.64 -20.83 -1.15
N ASP A 24 30.60 -20.01 -1.37
CA ASP A 24 30.08 -19.07 -0.39
C ASP A 24 29.16 -19.76 0.61
N THR A 25 28.26 -20.60 0.11
CA THR A 25 27.43 -21.48 0.92
C THR A 25 28.31 -22.48 1.71
N THR A 26 29.44 -22.93 1.14
CA THR A 26 30.40 -23.83 1.82
C THR A 26 31.03 -23.13 3.02
N ARG A 27 31.47 -21.88 2.83
CA ARG A 27 32.01 -21.02 3.90
C ARG A 27 30.98 -20.77 4.99
N LEU A 28 29.74 -20.46 4.62
CA LEU A 28 28.64 -20.22 5.55
C LEU A 28 28.31 -21.47 6.38
N VAL A 29 28.05 -22.60 5.72
CA VAL A 29 27.67 -23.86 6.39
C VAL A 29 28.80 -24.39 7.27
N ARG A 30 30.06 -24.34 6.82
CA ARG A 30 31.22 -24.74 7.63
C ARG A 30 31.32 -23.93 8.92
N THR A 31 31.13 -22.62 8.83
CA THR A 31 31.18 -21.72 10.00
C THR A 31 30.06 -22.05 10.99
N LEU A 32 28.84 -22.26 10.47
CA LEU A 32 27.69 -22.60 11.30
C LEU A 32 27.84 -23.96 11.99
N ILE A 33 28.40 -24.96 11.30
CA ILE A 33 28.70 -26.27 11.89
C ILE A 33 29.76 -26.13 13.00
N ALA A 34 30.81 -25.34 12.77
CA ALA A 34 31.83 -25.08 13.80
C ALA A 34 31.24 -24.39 15.03
N HIS A 35 30.31 -23.45 14.83
CA HIS A 35 29.55 -22.83 15.91
C HIS A 35 28.66 -23.85 16.64
N ALA A 36 27.88 -24.65 15.90
CA ALA A 36 26.99 -25.66 16.46
C ALA A 36 27.75 -26.78 17.20
N ALA A 37 29.00 -27.07 16.84
CA ALA A 37 29.85 -27.99 17.58
C ALA A 37 30.16 -27.49 19.02
N GLY A 38 30.18 -26.18 19.24
CA GLY A 38 30.27 -25.57 20.57
C GLY A 38 28.94 -25.51 21.33
N HIS A 39 27.82 -25.73 20.63
CA HIS A 39 26.46 -25.65 21.16
C HIS A 39 25.62 -26.85 20.68
N PRO A 40 25.76 -28.04 21.29
CA PRO A 40 25.18 -29.29 20.77
C PRO A 40 23.66 -29.32 20.64
N SER A 41 22.96 -28.40 21.33
CA SER A 41 21.51 -28.21 21.23
C SER A 41 21.09 -27.21 20.15
N ALA A 42 22.04 -26.62 19.42
CA ALA A 42 21.74 -25.66 18.37
C ALA A 42 20.99 -26.34 17.21
N LYS A 43 19.85 -25.76 16.86
CA LYS A 43 19.10 -26.11 15.67
C LYS A 43 18.93 -24.85 14.82
N ILE A 44 19.43 -24.88 13.60
CA ILE A 44 19.55 -23.70 12.75
C ILE A 44 18.86 -24.00 11.42
N ALA A 45 17.94 -23.12 11.02
CA ALA A 45 17.36 -23.13 9.68
C ALA A 45 18.08 -22.13 8.78
N ILE A 46 18.37 -22.55 7.55
CA ILE A 46 19.01 -21.74 6.52
C ILE A 46 18.08 -21.68 5.31
N ARG A 47 17.68 -20.47 4.95
CA ARG A 47 16.90 -20.18 3.75
C ARG A 47 17.73 -19.40 2.76
N SER A 48 17.53 -19.62 1.47
CA SER A 48 18.27 -18.92 0.42
C SER A 48 17.42 -18.62 -0.81
N GLY A 49 17.74 -17.56 -1.52
CA GLY A 49 17.09 -17.22 -2.79
C GLY A 49 17.21 -15.74 -3.14
N GLY A 50 16.59 -15.36 -4.25
CA GLY A 50 16.48 -13.97 -4.65
C GLY A 50 15.53 -13.19 -3.74
N VAL A 51 15.88 -11.93 -3.47
CA VAL A 51 15.05 -10.99 -2.70
C VAL A 51 14.22 -10.17 -3.69
N TRP A 52 12.97 -10.62 -3.89
CA TRP A 52 12.07 -10.07 -4.90
C TRP A 52 11.10 -9.04 -4.28
N VAL A 53 11.43 -7.76 -4.41
CA VAL A 53 10.57 -6.65 -3.96
C VAL A 53 9.21 -6.65 -4.67
N ASP A 54 9.18 -7.08 -5.92
CA ASP A 54 8.01 -7.00 -6.79
C ASP A 54 6.83 -7.83 -6.28
N GLU A 55 7.12 -8.96 -5.62
CA GLU A 55 6.11 -9.88 -5.07
C GLU A 55 5.09 -9.16 -4.17
N GLN A 56 5.52 -8.13 -3.44
CA GLN A 56 4.65 -7.36 -2.54
C GLN A 56 4.06 -6.10 -3.18
N ALA A 57 4.48 -5.75 -4.40
CA ALA A 57 4.07 -4.53 -5.11
C ALA A 57 3.16 -4.81 -6.32
N TRP A 58 2.87 -6.08 -6.64
CA TRP A 58 1.99 -6.45 -7.75
C TRP A 58 0.54 -6.04 -7.50
N GLN A 59 -0.05 -5.38 -8.49
CA GLN A 59 -1.49 -5.11 -8.57
C GLN A 59 -2.05 -5.58 -9.91
N ARG A 60 -3.34 -5.96 -9.91
CA ARG A 60 -4.02 -6.39 -11.14
C ARG A 60 -4.14 -5.19 -12.10
N ALA A 61 -3.61 -5.34 -13.31
CA ALA A 61 -3.47 -4.24 -14.26
C ALA A 61 -4.36 -4.37 -15.50
N GLU A 62 -4.61 -5.59 -15.96
CA GLU A 62 -5.42 -5.85 -17.16
C GLU A 62 -6.17 -7.17 -17.01
N VAL A 63 -7.39 -7.21 -17.55
CA VAL A 63 -8.17 -8.43 -17.78
C VAL A 63 -8.57 -8.42 -19.25
N ARG A 64 -8.21 -9.49 -19.97
CA ARG A 64 -8.43 -9.67 -21.39
C ARG A 64 -9.35 -10.86 -21.64
N TRP A 65 -10.25 -10.68 -22.59
CA TRP A 65 -11.11 -11.76 -23.04
C TRP A 65 -10.30 -12.80 -23.82
N VAL A 66 -10.47 -14.07 -23.48
CA VAL A 66 -9.91 -15.18 -24.25
C VAL A 66 -11.04 -16.00 -24.88
N SER A 67 -12.07 -16.30 -24.09
CA SER A 67 -13.27 -17.02 -24.55
C SER A 67 -14.47 -16.64 -23.67
N PRO A 68 -15.71 -17.05 -24.02
CA PRO A 68 -16.90 -16.70 -23.24
C PRO A 68 -16.84 -17.17 -21.78
N THR A 69 -16.01 -18.16 -21.48
CA THR A 69 -15.85 -18.76 -20.14
C THR A 69 -14.45 -18.54 -19.54
N ALA A 70 -13.55 -17.83 -20.22
CA ALA A 70 -12.18 -17.65 -19.75
C ALA A 70 -11.63 -16.25 -20.04
N VAL A 71 -10.99 -15.68 -19.04
CA VAL A 71 -10.23 -14.43 -19.13
C VAL A 71 -8.78 -14.68 -18.75
N GLN A 72 -7.89 -13.95 -19.40
CA GLN A 72 -6.51 -13.82 -18.96
C GLN A 72 -6.37 -12.53 -18.17
N HIS A 73 -5.55 -12.53 -17.14
CA HIS A 73 -5.21 -11.32 -16.39
C HIS A 73 -3.71 -11.12 -16.35
N SER A 74 -3.28 -9.87 -16.26
CA SER A 74 -1.89 -9.50 -16.00
C SER A 74 -1.82 -8.59 -14.78
N ALA A 75 -0.74 -8.70 -14.04
CA ALA A 75 -0.40 -7.76 -12.99
C ALA A 75 0.60 -6.72 -13.51
N ALA A 76 0.72 -5.59 -12.82
CA ALA A 76 1.78 -4.61 -12.96
C ALA A 76 2.27 -4.20 -11.58
N ILE A 77 3.53 -3.79 -11.48
CA ILE A 77 4.10 -3.26 -10.25
C ILE A 77 3.48 -1.88 -10.00
N ASN A 78 2.96 -1.65 -8.80
CA ASN A 78 2.59 -0.33 -8.33
C ASN A 78 3.88 0.44 -7.96
N PRO A 79 4.21 1.54 -8.66
CA PRO A 79 5.48 2.23 -8.46
C PRO A 79 5.60 2.89 -7.08
N HIS A 80 4.49 3.33 -6.48
CA HIS A 80 4.50 3.88 -5.12
C HIS A 80 4.76 2.77 -4.10
N ALA A 81 4.09 1.63 -4.23
CA ALA A 81 4.28 0.50 -3.33
C ALA A 81 5.71 -0.05 -3.41
N TRP A 82 6.22 -0.23 -4.63
CA TRP A 82 7.59 -0.68 -4.86
C TRP A 82 8.61 0.26 -4.19
N LEU A 83 8.49 1.56 -4.45
CA LEU A 83 9.41 2.55 -3.87
C LEU A 83 9.26 2.65 -2.35
N TYR A 84 8.05 2.50 -1.83
CA TYR A 84 7.77 2.42 -0.39
C TYR A 84 8.48 1.24 0.25
N ILE A 85 8.39 0.04 -0.34
CA ILE A 85 9.04 -1.16 0.18
C ILE A 85 10.57 -0.98 0.20
N VAL A 86 11.17 -0.47 -0.89
CA VAL A 86 12.62 -0.23 -0.95
C VAL A 86 13.05 0.81 0.09
N ALA A 87 12.31 1.92 0.22
CA ALA A 87 12.64 2.97 1.19
C ALA A 87 12.47 2.50 2.64
N GLU A 88 11.39 1.77 2.93
CA GLU A 88 11.13 1.17 4.24
C GLU A 88 12.22 0.17 4.61
N PHE A 89 12.61 -0.71 3.68
CA PHE A 89 13.73 -1.63 3.87
C PHE A 89 15.02 -0.88 4.19
N ALA A 90 15.35 0.15 3.40
CA ALA A 90 16.58 0.91 3.54
C ALA A 90 16.67 1.68 4.87
N GLU A 91 15.56 2.18 5.39
CA GLU A 91 15.53 2.83 6.72
C GLU A 91 15.48 1.81 7.86
N ALA A 92 14.70 0.73 7.74
CA ALA A 92 14.54 -0.29 8.78
C ALA A 92 15.87 -0.98 9.10
N ARG A 93 16.63 -1.31 8.05
CA ARG A 93 17.96 -1.91 8.22
C ARG A 93 18.98 -0.96 8.87
N ARG A 94 18.83 0.36 8.72
CA ARG A 94 19.76 1.35 9.33
C ARG A 94 19.55 1.45 10.83
N GLU A 95 18.32 1.19 11.29
CA GLU A 95 17.96 1.15 12.72
C GLU A 95 18.29 -0.19 13.36
N ALA A 96 18.23 -1.29 12.60
CA ALA A 96 18.63 -2.62 13.03
C ALA A 96 20.15 -2.83 13.00
N TRP A 97 20.63 -3.91 13.63
CA TRP A 97 22.03 -4.32 13.47
C TRP A 97 22.33 -4.63 12.00
N HIS A 98 23.45 -4.11 11.50
CA HIS A 98 23.90 -4.33 10.13
C HIS A 98 25.43 -4.22 10.00
N ARG A 99 25.95 -4.80 8.91
CA ARG A 99 27.36 -4.75 8.49
C ARG A 99 27.47 -4.70 6.97
N GLY A 100 28.60 -4.23 6.45
CA GLY A 100 28.90 -4.17 5.01
C GLY A 100 28.57 -2.82 4.35
N ASP A 101 28.51 -2.83 3.02
CA ASP A 101 28.27 -1.62 2.21
C ASP A 101 26.76 -1.38 2.02
N LEU A 102 26.24 -0.48 2.84
CA LEU A 102 24.83 -0.10 2.83
C LEU A 102 24.37 0.54 1.53
N GLN A 103 25.24 1.25 0.82
CA GLN A 103 24.88 1.89 -0.44
C GLN A 103 24.83 0.86 -1.57
N ALA A 104 25.75 -0.12 -1.56
CA ALA A 104 25.73 -1.22 -2.50
C ALA A 104 24.47 -2.08 -2.33
N ILE A 105 24.06 -2.37 -1.09
CA ILE A 105 22.83 -3.11 -0.80
C ILE A 105 21.60 -2.36 -1.33
N ASP A 106 21.46 -1.07 -1.01
CA ASP A 106 20.34 -0.24 -1.47
C ASP A 106 20.28 -0.18 -3.01
N THR A 107 21.44 -0.05 -3.66
CA THR A 107 21.56 -0.02 -5.12
C THR A 107 21.16 -1.37 -5.73
N ALA A 108 21.65 -2.47 -5.18
CA ALA A 108 21.36 -3.82 -5.64
C ALA A 108 19.86 -4.15 -5.52
N LEU A 109 19.25 -3.80 -4.38
CA LEU A 109 17.81 -3.99 -4.14
C LEU A 109 16.97 -3.21 -5.16
N SER A 110 17.37 -1.98 -5.49
CA SER A 110 16.66 -1.14 -6.45
C SER A 110 16.69 -1.65 -7.91
N HIS A 111 17.63 -2.55 -8.21
CA HIS A 111 17.81 -3.16 -9.54
C HIS A 111 17.38 -4.64 -9.57
N HIS A 112 16.64 -5.12 -8.56
CA HIS A 112 16.16 -6.50 -8.43
C HIS A 112 17.30 -7.54 -8.48
N GLY A 113 18.50 -7.14 -8.04
CA GLY A 113 19.71 -7.96 -8.10
C GLY A 113 20.25 -8.23 -6.71
N LEU A 114 19.44 -8.80 -5.81
CA LEU A 114 19.91 -9.18 -4.48
C LEU A 114 19.57 -10.66 -4.22
N ASP A 115 20.57 -11.46 -3.88
CA ASP A 115 20.40 -12.81 -3.35
C ASP A 115 20.69 -12.79 -1.85
N GLY A 116 19.95 -13.58 -1.07
CA GLY A 116 20.05 -13.59 0.38
C GLY A 116 20.16 -15.01 0.95
N TYR A 117 20.98 -15.17 1.98
CA TYR A 117 20.96 -16.31 2.89
C TYR A 117 20.47 -15.83 4.25
N ALA A 118 19.38 -16.39 4.74
CA ALA A 118 18.86 -16.08 6.06
C ALA A 118 19.07 -17.25 7.01
N VAL A 119 19.61 -16.96 8.18
CA VAL A 119 20.01 -17.94 9.18
C VAL A 119 19.28 -17.63 10.48
N SER A 120 18.58 -18.62 11.03
CA SER A 120 17.87 -18.49 12.30
C SER A 120 18.73 -18.90 13.49
N SER A 121 18.26 -18.53 14.69
CA SER A 121 18.74 -19.11 15.95
C SER A 121 20.22 -18.90 16.24
N ILE A 122 20.82 -17.81 15.73
CA ILE A 122 22.22 -17.44 16.03
C ILE A 122 22.28 -16.15 16.86
N ASP A 123 23.40 -15.94 17.56
CA ASP A 123 23.67 -14.67 18.26
C ASP A 123 24.43 -13.67 17.37
N VAL A 124 24.49 -12.42 17.81
CA VAL A 124 25.19 -11.35 17.08
C VAL A 124 26.68 -11.67 16.92
N VAL A 125 27.32 -12.33 17.88
CA VAL A 125 28.75 -12.69 17.80
C VAL A 125 29.00 -13.65 16.64
N THR A 126 28.11 -14.61 16.46
CA THR A 126 28.13 -15.58 15.36
C THR A 126 27.83 -14.89 14.02
N ALA A 127 26.89 -13.94 14.01
CA ALA A 127 26.60 -13.14 12.83
C ALA A 127 27.81 -12.27 12.40
N GLU A 128 28.54 -11.67 13.35
CA GLU A 128 29.79 -10.94 13.08
C GLU A 128 30.86 -11.87 12.50
N LEU A 129 31.03 -13.07 13.07
CA LEU A 129 31.99 -14.04 12.54
C LEU A 129 31.68 -14.41 11.09
N LEU A 130 30.41 -14.71 10.80
CA LEU A 130 29.95 -15.00 9.44
C LEU A 130 30.19 -13.82 8.49
N HIS A 131 29.89 -12.60 8.92
CA HIS A 131 30.18 -11.40 8.15
C HIS A 131 31.67 -11.32 7.76
N HIS A 132 32.58 -11.50 8.72
CA HIS A 132 34.03 -11.42 8.47
C HIS A 132 34.52 -12.49 7.48
N ILE A 133 33.98 -13.70 7.54
CA ILE A 133 34.36 -14.79 6.64
C ILE A 133 33.83 -14.54 5.22
N LEU A 134 32.61 -14.01 5.12
CA LEU A 134 31.98 -13.72 3.83
C LEU A 134 32.58 -12.49 3.13
N LEU A 135 33.37 -11.65 3.81
CA LEU A 135 34.13 -10.57 3.14
C LEU A 135 35.11 -11.09 2.07
N GLU A 136 35.53 -12.35 2.15
CA GLU A 136 36.36 -12.99 1.13
C GLU A 136 35.57 -13.40 -0.12
N SER A 137 34.24 -13.26 -0.12
CA SER A 137 33.36 -13.63 -1.22
C SER A 137 33.15 -12.43 -2.15
N THR A 138 33.30 -12.63 -3.46
CA THR A 138 33.36 -11.55 -4.45
C THR A 138 32.03 -10.78 -4.61
N HIS A 139 30.90 -11.40 -4.28
CA HIS A 139 29.57 -10.81 -4.44
C HIS A 139 28.92 -10.43 -3.12
N TYR A 140 29.59 -10.65 -1.98
CA TYR A 140 29.02 -10.37 -0.67
C TYR A 140 28.94 -8.86 -0.42
N LEU A 141 27.75 -8.40 -0.02
CA LEU A 141 27.49 -6.97 0.21
C LEU A 141 27.40 -6.63 1.70
N GLY A 142 26.86 -7.53 2.52
CA GLY A 142 26.71 -7.27 3.95
C GLY A 142 25.77 -8.21 4.69
N ALA A 143 25.53 -7.90 5.96
CA ALA A 143 24.64 -8.64 6.85
C ALA A 143 23.66 -7.69 7.54
N ILE A 144 22.44 -8.18 7.81
CA ILE A 144 21.34 -7.43 8.41
C ILE A 144 20.61 -8.33 9.39
N GLU A 145 20.29 -7.81 10.57
CA GLU A 145 19.34 -8.46 11.48
C GLU A 145 17.91 -8.30 10.96
N VAL A 146 17.18 -9.41 10.87
CA VAL A 146 15.80 -9.42 10.36
C VAL A 146 14.84 -9.15 11.50
N ASP A 147 14.15 -8.00 11.48
CA ASP A 147 13.01 -7.77 12.38
C ASP A 147 11.86 -8.70 11.98
N MET A 148 11.72 -9.81 12.70
CA MET A 148 10.65 -10.79 12.49
C MET A 148 9.25 -10.23 12.79
N GLY A 149 9.16 -9.11 13.52
CA GLY A 149 7.94 -8.34 13.73
C GLY A 149 7.65 -7.33 12.63
N HIS A 150 8.52 -7.18 11.62
CA HIS A 150 8.31 -6.32 10.47
C HIS A 150 7.90 -7.14 9.24
N PRO A 151 6.60 -7.19 8.87
CA PRO A 151 6.12 -8.10 7.82
C PRO A 151 6.87 -7.98 6.50
N ILE A 152 7.13 -6.74 6.03
CA ILE A 152 7.86 -6.51 4.78
C ILE A 152 9.28 -7.10 4.82
N MET A 153 10.08 -6.80 5.85
CA MET A 153 11.44 -7.34 5.98
C MET A 153 11.43 -8.85 6.18
N ARG A 154 10.56 -9.36 7.05
CA ARG A 154 10.39 -10.80 7.27
C ARG A 154 10.06 -11.50 5.96
N ASP A 155 9.16 -10.96 5.15
CA ASP A 155 8.76 -11.61 3.91
C ASP A 155 9.89 -11.59 2.88
N LEU A 156 10.60 -10.47 2.73
CA LEU A 156 11.75 -10.34 1.82
C LEU A 156 12.97 -11.18 2.22
N LEU A 157 13.28 -11.24 3.52
CA LEU A 157 14.52 -11.83 4.03
C LEU A 157 14.33 -13.16 4.75
N TRP A 158 13.10 -13.71 4.80
CA TRP A 158 12.85 -14.99 5.44
C TRP A 158 11.72 -15.78 4.80
N SER A 159 10.51 -15.21 4.70
CA SER A 159 9.31 -15.96 4.28
C SER A 159 9.36 -16.37 2.81
N TYR A 160 9.84 -15.50 1.91
CA TYR A 160 9.93 -15.77 0.47
C TYR A 160 11.22 -16.46 0.04
N LEU A 161 12.20 -16.57 0.95
CA LEU A 161 13.40 -17.35 0.68
C LEU A 161 13.07 -18.85 0.76
N ILE A 162 13.70 -19.62 -0.13
CA ILE A 162 13.48 -21.07 -0.23
C ILE A 162 14.17 -21.74 0.97
N PRO A 163 13.47 -22.55 1.78
CA PRO A 163 14.10 -23.45 2.74
C PRO A 163 15.12 -24.33 2.02
N ALA A 164 16.40 -24.19 2.38
CA ALA A 164 17.49 -24.84 1.66
C ALA A 164 18.18 -25.89 2.53
N TYR A 165 18.55 -25.52 3.76
CA TYR A 165 19.32 -26.38 4.65
C TYR A 165 18.85 -26.27 6.10
N GLU A 166 19.07 -27.34 6.85
CA GLU A 166 18.87 -27.39 8.30
C GLU A 166 20.11 -27.96 8.97
N LEU A 167 20.47 -27.41 10.13
CA LEU A 167 21.56 -27.92 10.96
C LEU A 167 21.02 -28.32 12.33
N ILE A 168 21.33 -29.56 12.75
CA ILE A 168 20.93 -30.10 14.05
C ILE A 168 22.17 -30.65 14.73
N GLY A 169 22.72 -29.88 15.66
CA GLY A 169 24.10 -30.04 16.10
C GLY A 169 25.04 -29.95 14.90
N THR A 170 25.77 -31.03 14.61
CA THR A 170 26.70 -31.10 13.47
C THR A 170 26.17 -31.89 12.27
N LYS A 171 24.88 -32.25 12.26
CA LYS A 171 24.22 -32.93 11.12
C LYS A 171 23.67 -31.90 10.16
N LEU A 172 23.83 -32.13 8.85
CA LEU A 172 23.35 -31.26 7.78
C LEU A 172 22.18 -31.91 7.03
N GLY A 173 21.04 -31.23 7.03
CA GLY A 173 19.79 -31.63 6.38
C GLY A 173 19.51 -30.82 5.12
N PHE A 174 18.94 -31.47 4.12
CA PHE A 174 18.46 -30.86 2.88
C PHE A 174 16.93 -30.85 2.86
N VAL A 175 16.33 -29.68 2.68
CA VAL A 175 14.88 -29.52 2.66
C VAL A 175 14.37 -29.70 1.23
N ASP A 176 13.59 -30.74 1.03
CA ASP A 176 12.96 -31.09 -0.24
C ASP A 176 11.48 -30.63 -0.23
N LEU A 177 11.17 -29.62 -1.05
CA LEU A 177 9.84 -29.02 -1.12
C LEU A 177 8.88 -29.77 -2.06
N LEU A 178 9.40 -30.66 -2.92
CA LEU A 178 8.61 -31.41 -3.90
C LEU A 178 9.12 -32.87 -3.93
N PRO A 179 8.67 -33.71 -2.97
CA PRO A 179 9.25 -35.02 -2.74
C PRO A 179 8.83 -36.02 -3.84
N SER A 180 9.55 -36.06 -4.96
CA SER A 180 9.65 -37.25 -5.80
C SER A 180 10.91 -38.02 -5.40
N GLU A 181 10.75 -39.19 -4.76
CA GLU A 181 11.91 -40.02 -4.38
C GLU A 181 12.79 -40.40 -5.58
N GLU A 182 12.23 -40.42 -6.79
CA GLU A 182 12.94 -40.67 -8.04
C GLU A 182 13.99 -39.60 -8.40
N ASP A 183 13.91 -38.39 -7.81
CA ASP A 183 14.81 -37.26 -8.09
C ASP A 183 15.83 -37.00 -6.97
N ARG A 184 15.84 -37.78 -5.88
CA ARG A 184 16.81 -37.61 -4.79
C ARG A 184 18.18 -38.15 -5.19
N GLU A 185 19.08 -37.25 -5.53
CA GLU A 185 20.49 -37.59 -5.76
C GLU A 185 21.14 -38.18 -4.48
N SER A 186 22.10 -39.08 -4.68
CA SER A 186 22.86 -39.65 -3.56
C SER A 186 23.75 -38.58 -2.93
N LEU A 187 23.49 -38.28 -1.66
CA LEU A 187 24.19 -37.23 -0.91
C LEU A 187 25.67 -37.56 -0.59
N ASP A 188 26.07 -38.83 -0.68
CA ASP A 188 27.39 -39.32 -0.23
C ASP A 188 28.38 -39.60 -1.38
N GLU A 189 28.04 -39.27 -2.63
CA GLU A 189 28.87 -39.66 -3.80
C GLU A 189 30.29 -39.06 -3.80
N SER A 190 30.48 -37.85 -3.25
CA SER A 190 31.79 -37.18 -3.24
C SER A 190 32.35 -36.91 -1.85
N GLY A 191 31.61 -37.19 -0.77
CA GLY A 191 32.06 -36.97 0.61
C GLY A 191 32.32 -35.50 0.98
N TRP A 192 31.93 -34.54 0.13
CA TRP A 192 32.15 -33.10 0.28
C TRP A 192 31.62 -32.53 1.61
N TRP A 193 30.61 -33.18 2.19
CA TRP A 193 30.02 -32.78 3.46
C TRP A 193 31.00 -32.88 4.64
N ARG A 194 32.03 -33.73 4.52
CA ARG A 194 33.14 -33.78 5.50
C ARG A 194 34.00 -32.53 5.43
N ASP A 195 34.11 -31.90 4.26
CA ASP A 195 34.89 -30.67 4.08
C ASP A 195 34.20 -29.47 4.74
N VAL A 196 32.87 -29.48 4.88
CA VAL A 196 32.15 -28.50 5.71
C VAL A 196 32.07 -28.91 7.19
N GLY A 197 32.63 -30.06 7.56
CA GLY A 197 32.67 -30.55 8.93
C GLY A 197 31.39 -31.20 9.42
N ALA A 198 30.44 -31.52 8.54
CA ALA A 198 29.22 -32.22 8.93
C ALA A 198 29.54 -33.65 9.39
N THR A 199 28.78 -34.17 10.36
CA THR A 199 28.95 -35.55 10.84
C THR A 199 28.05 -36.55 10.12
N ASN A 200 26.91 -36.09 9.60
CA ASN A 200 25.97 -36.92 8.84
C ASN A 200 25.11 -36.03 7.94
N LEU A 201 24.53 -36.64 6.90
CA LEU A 201 23.58 -36.03 5.98
C LEU A 201 22.20 -36.67 6.08
N TYR A 202 21.15 -35.90 5.82
CA TYR A 202 19.78 -36.41 5.69
C TYR A 202 18.94 -35.55 4.75
N TRP A 203 17.92 -36.17 4.16
CA TRP A 203 16.84 -35.47 3.48
C TRP A 203 15.70 -35.25 4.47
N THR A 204 15.02 -34.12 4.36
CA THR A 204 13.77 -33.85 5.08
C THR A 204 12.79 -33.11 4.19
N THR A 205 11.51 -33.10 4.57
CA THR A 205 10.49 -32.24 3.94
C THR A 205 9.90 -31.35 5.02
N ASP A 206 9.28 -30.23 4.64
CA ASP A 206 8.67 -29.29 5.59
C ASP A 206 7.48 -29.90 6.40
N SER A 207 7.12 -31.16 6.13
CA SER A 207 6.05 -31.91 6.77
C SER A 207 6.47 -33.24 7.40
N ASP A 208 7.76 -33.60 7.41
CA ASP A 208 8.21 -34.93 7.85
C ASP A 208 8.51 -35.00 9.35
N ASP A 209 7.51 -35.42 10.14
CA ASP A 209 7.65 -35.63 11.59
C ASP A 209 8.71 -36.69 11.99
N ALA A 210 9.26 -37.46 11.04
CA ALA A 210 10.28 -38.48 11.33
C ALA A 210 11.65 -37.90 11.71
N TYR A 211 11.91 -36.63 11.36
CA TYR A 211 13.16 -35.94 11.68
C TYR A 211 12.94 -34.86 12.74
N GLN A 212 13.96 -34.63 13.57
CA GLN A 212 13.99 -33.38 14.33
C GLN A 212 14.14 -32.24 13.31
N HIS A 213 13.39 -31.17 13.47
CA HIS A 213 13.54 -29.93 12.70
C HIS A 213 14.07 -28.82 13.61
N PRO A 214 14.68 -27.76 13.05
CA PRO A 214 14.83 -26.49 13.75
C PRO A 214 13.50 -26.08 14.38
N ASP A 215 13.58 -25.57 15.61
CA ASP A 215 12.37 -25.14 16.30
C ASP A 215 11.71 -24.03 15.47
N PRO A 216 10.37 -24.04 15.30
CA PRO A 216 9.67 -22.99 14.58
C PRO A 216 10.07 -21.64 15.15
N ILE A 217 10.34 -20.68 14.27
CA ILE A 217 10.59 -19.32 14.71
C ILE A 217 9.28 -18.75 15.22
N ASP A 218 9.21 -18.45 16.51
CA ASP A 218 8.10 -17.70 17.10
C ASP A 218 8.05 -16.32 16.44
N ILE A 219 7.10 -16.14 15.52
CA ILE A 219 6.87 -14.86 14.86
C ILE A 219 6.26 -13.92 15.91
N PRO A 220 6.97 -12.86 16.35
CA PRO A 220 6.41 -11.95 17.32
C PRO A 220 5.23 -11.16 16.71
N PRO A 221 4.35 -10.59 17.55
CA PRO A 221 3.41 -9.58 17.08
C PRO A 221 4.13 -8.46 16.31
N ALA A 222 3.42 -7.81 15.39
CA ALA A 222 4.02 -6.77 14.57
C ALA A 222 4.69 -5.69 15.45
N SER A 223 5.96 -5.38 15.17
CA SER A 223 6.67 -4.28 15.82
C SER A 223 5.95 -2.96 15.52
N LEU A 224 6.15 -1.91 16.32
CA LEU A 224 5.49 -0.60 16.06
C LEU A 224 5.78 -0.12 14.63
N ARG A 225 7.02 -0.28 14.18
CA ARG A 225 7.45 -0.01 12.81
C ARG A 225 6.78 -0.95 11.81
N GLY A 226 6.81 -2.26 12.06
CA GLY A 226 6.17 -3.27 11.23
C GLY A 226 4.68 -3.04 11.01
N HIS A 227 3.95 -2.67 12.07
CA HIS A 227 2.52 -2.36 12.00
C HIS A 227 2.26 -1.11 11.15
N ARG A 228 3.05 -0.05 11.34
CA ARG A 228 2.96 1.18 10.53
C ARG A 228 3.27 0.89 9.06
N ALA A 229 4.36 0.20 8.78
CA ALA A 229 4.80 -0.15 7.44
C ALA A 229 3.74 -0.98 6.70
N PHE A 230 3.20 -2.00 7.35
CA PHE A 230 2.15 -2.84 6.79
C PHE A 230 0.86 -2.05 6.53
N THR A 231 0.43 -1.21 7.50
CA THR A 231 -0.76 -0.37 7.34
C THR A 231 -0.60 0.61 6.19
N ASN A 232 0.57 1.23 6.06
CA ASN A 232 0.87 2.15 4.96
C ASN A 232 0.89 1.44 3.61
N LEU A 233 1.53 0.27 3.53
CA LEU A 233 1.53 -0.54 2.31
C LEU A 233 0.10 -0.94 1.91
N GLN A 234 -0.76 -1.34 2.87
CA GLN A 234 -2.17 -1.60 2.61
C GLN A 234 -2.93 -0.38 2.09
N ARG A 235 -2.61 0.83 2.55
CA ARG A 235 -3.22 2.08 2.04
C ARG A 235 -2.78 2.38 0.62
N ILE A 236 -1.48 2.24 0.33
CA ILE A 236 -0.94 2.42 -1.04
C ILE A 236 -1.56 1.38 -1.98
N MET A 237 -1.68 0.14 -1.50
CA MET A 237 -2.17 -0.99 -2.28
C MET A 237 -3.71 -1.08 -2.32
N ALA A 238 -4.42 -0.13 -1.72
CA ALA A 238 -5.87 -0.13 -1.71
C ALA A 238 -6.40 -0.03 -3.15
N PRO A 239 -7.31 -0.95 -3.57
CA PRO A 239 -7.68 -1.04 -4.97
C PRO A 239 -8.51 0.16 -5.42
N THR A 240 -8.12 0.75 -6.53
CA THR A 240 -8.87 1.82 -7.19
C THR A 240 -10.23 1.32 -7.71
N VAL A 241 -11.11 2.25 -8.11
CA VAL A 241 -12.40 1.89 -8.75
C VAL A 241 -12.19 0.98 -9.97
N ARG A 242 -11.14 1.20 -10.78
CA ARG A 242 -10.88 0.36 -11.96
C ARG A 242 -10.34 -1.02 -11.59
N GLU A 243 -9.49 -1.10 -10.58
CA GLU A 243 -8.96 -2.38 -10.11
C GLU A 243 -10.08 -3.24 -9.53
N ARG A 244 -11.01 -2.65 -8.75
CA ARG A 244 -12.20 -3.38 -8.29
C ARG A 244 -13.09 -3.86 -9.44
N ILE A 245 -13.18 -3.10 -10.54
CA ILE A 245 -13.85 -3.55 -11.76
C ILE A 245 -13.10 -4.73 -12.40
N LEU A 246 -11.77 -4.69 -12.45
CA LEU A 246 -10.95 -5.81 -12.94
C LEU A 246 -11.14 -7.06 -12.07
N ASP A 247 -11.17 -6.91 -10.75
CA ASP A 247 -11.40 -8.00 -9.81
C ASP A 247 -12.76 -8.65 -10.06
N GLU A 248 -13.79 -7.84 -10.24
CA GLU A 248 -15.14 -8.33 -10.58
C GLU A 248 -15.16 -9.06 -11.93
N PHE A 249 -14.43 -8.58 -12.94
CA PHE A 249 -14.33 -9.28 -14.23
C PHE A 249 -13.49 -10.56 -14.17
N ALA A 250 -12.49 -10.62 -13.30
CA ALA A 250 -11.72 -11.83 -13.06
C ALA A 250 -12.60 -12.93 -12.44
N VAL A 251 -13.52 -12.56 -11.56
CA VAL A 251 -14.49 -13.49 -10.94
C VAL A 251 -15.66 -13.81 -11.87
N ASN A 252 -16.17 -12.81 -12.60
CA ASN A 252 -17.35 -12.91 -13.46
C ASN A 252 -17.04 -12.51 -14.92
N PRO A 253 -16.32 -13.35 -15.70
CA PRO A 253 -15.89 -13.06 -17.07
C PRO A 253 -17.00 -12.61 -18.03
N ALA A 254 -18.22 -13.11 -17.85
CA ALA A 254 -19.37 -12.78 -18.70
C ALA A 254 -19.78 -11.29 -18.64
N LYS A 255 -19.30 -10.53 -17.65
CA LYS A 255 -19.56 -9.09 -17.51
C LYS A 255 -18.57 -8.21 -18.28
N LEU A 256 -17.48 -8.78 -18.78
CA LEU A 256 -16.46 -8.05 -19.54
C LEU A 256 -17.09 -7.45 -20.82
N PRO A 257 -16.74 -6.20 -21.19
CA PRO A 257 -17.23 -5.60 -22.43
C PRO A 257 -16.89 -6.43 -23.67
N ALA A 258 -17.91 -6.88 -24.41
CA ALA A 258 -17.73 -7.68 -25.62
C ALA A 258 -17.05 -6.89 -26.77
N ASP A 259 -17.17 -5.56 -26.76
CA ASP A 259 -16.65 -4.64 -27.79
C ASP A 259 -15.21 -4.19 -27.55
N THR A 260 -14.70 -4.30 -26.32
CA THR A 260 -13.40 -3.72 -25.96
C THR A 260 -12.25 -4.75 -26.03
N GLY A 261 -12.55 -6.06 -25.99
CA GLY A 261 -11.56 -7.15 -25.99
C GLY A 261 -10.66 -7.23 -24.75
N ALA A 262 -10.46 -6.12 -24.03
CA ALA A 262 -9.76 -6.01 -22.75
C ALA A 262 -10.24 -4.80 -21.95
N PHE A 263 -10.11 -4.87 -20.62
CA PHE A 263 -10.24 -3.72 -19.71
C PHE A 263 -8.91 -3.53 -18.95
N CYS A 264 -8.48 -2.29 -18.76
CA CYS A 264 -7.18 -1.96 -18.18
C CYS A 264 -7.30 -0.89 -17.08
N ALA A 265 -6.59 -1.11 -15.97
CA ALA A 265 -6.53 -0.17 -14.84
C ALA A 265 -5.30 0.74 -14.88
N ARG A 266 -4.44 0.64 -15.91
CA ARG A 266 -3.21 1.44 -15.99
C ARG A 266 -3.50 2.93 -15.74
N PRO A 267 -2.72 3.58 -14.86
CA PRO A 267 -2.87 4.99 -14.60
C PRO A 267 -2.75 5.80 -15.88
N PHE A 268 -3.59 6.82 -16.00
CA PHE A 268 -3.46 7.88 -16.98
C PHE A 268 -3.80 9.20 -16.25
N PRO A 269 -3.42 10.36 -16.78
CA PRO A 269 -3.65 11.62 -16.08
C PRO A 269 -5.12 11.80 -15.66
N GLY A 270 -5.37 11.86 -14.34
CA GLY A 270 -6.71 11.99 -13.79
C GLY A 270 -7.47 10.66 -13.55
N SER A 271 -6.82 9.51 -13.72
CA SER A 271 -7.46 8.19 -13.63
C SER A 271 -8.10 7.92 -12.27
N ASP A 272 -7.47 8.32 -11.17
CA ASP A 272 -7.89 7.93 -9.81
C ASP A 272 -8.93 8.89 -9.22
N PHE A 273 -9.33 9.89 -10.00
CA PHE A 273 -10.38 10.84 -9.65
C PHE A 273 -11.76 10.27 -9.95
N VAL A 274 -12.71 10.64 -9.10
CA VAL A 274 -14.14 10.37 -9.28
C VAL A 274 -14.82 11.70 -9.59
N VAL A 275 -15.48 11.79 -10.75
CA VAL A 275 -16.07 13.02 -11.25
C VAL A 275 -17.57 13.05 -10.97
N VAL A 276 -18.01 14.11 -10.28
CA VAL A 276 -19.43 14.41 -10.06
C VAL A 276 -19.74 15.73 -10.75
N PRO A 277 -20.37 15.71 -11.94
CA PRO A 277 -20.71 16.94 -12.65
C PRO A 277 -21.80 17.73 -11.91
N GLU A 278 -21.63 19.05 -11.73
CA GLU A 278 -22.65 19.93 -11.12
C GLU A 278 -24.01 19.75 -11.80
N ALA A 279 -24.04 19.70 -13.13
CA ALA A 279 -25.27 19.52 -13.90
C ALA A 279 -26.03 18.23 -13.59
N LYS A 280 -25.35 17.17 -13.13
CA LYS A 280 -26.01 15.92 -12.73
C LYS A 280 -26.69 16.01 -11.36
N LEU A 281 -26.24 16.92 -10.51
CA LEU A 281 -26.83 17.15 -9.20
C LEU A 281 -27.73 18.38 -9.23
N ARG A 282 -27.14 19.58 -9.28
CA ARG A 282 -27.84 20.86 -9.15
C ARG A 282 -28.94 21.06 -10.20
N HIS A 283 -28.65 20.73 -11.45
CA HIS A 283 -29.55 20.97 -12.59
C HIS A 283 -30.37 19.73 -12.99
N TYR A 284 -30.31 18.63 -12.21
CA TYR A 284 -31.03 17.40 -12.52
C TYR A 284 -31.59 16.70 -11.29
N ALA A 285 -30.72 16.09 -10.46
CA ALA A 285 -31.18 15.26 -9.35
C ALA A 285 -31.80 16.07 -8.18
N LEU A 286 -31.40 17.34 -8.04
CA LEU A 286 -31.84 18.27 -6.99
C LEU A 286 -32.74 19.40 -7.53
N ASP A 287 -33.04 19.38 -8.83
CA ASP A 287 -33.88 20.38 -9.48
C ASP A 287 -35.36 19.96 -9.45
N LEU A 288 -36.19 20.74 -8.75
CA LEU A 288 -37.64 20.53 -8.65
C LEU A 288 -38.39 20.91 -9.95
N GLN A 289 -37.78 21.70 -10.83
CA GLN A 289 -38.33 22.13 -12.11
C GLN A 289 -37.94 21.20 -13.27
N HIS A 290 -37.00 20.27 -13.07
CA HIS A 290 -36.57 19.36 -14.11
C HIS A 290 -37.65 18.31 -14.46
N ASP A 291 -38.00 18.18 -15.73
CA ASP A 291 -39.12 17.35 -16.22
C ASP A 291 -39.12 15.92 -15.65
N THR A 292 -37.95 15.27 -15.72
CA THR A 292 -37.74 13.90 -15.24
C THR A 292 -37.01 13.80 -13.89
N GLY A 293 -36.39 14.90 -13.44
CA GLY A 293 -35.53 14.94 -12.24
C GLY A 293 -36.30 15.31 -10.97
N LYS A 294 -37.43 16.01 -11.11
CA LYS A 294 -38.28 16.50 -10.02
C LYS A 294 -38.64 15.47 -8.96
N HIS A 295 -38.84 14.20 -9.34
CA HIS A 295 -39.17 13.13 -8.38
C HIS A 295 -38.00 12.80 -7.46
N LYS A 296 -36.75 12.84 -7.97
CA LYS A 296 -35.53 12.67 -7.18
C LYS A 296 -35.32 13.87 -6.26
N ALA A 297 -35.52 15.08 -6.78
CA ALA A 297 -35.38 16.31 -6.01
C ALA A 297 -36.34 16.36 -4.81
N ARG A 298 -37.60 15.93 -5.00
CA ARG A 298 -38.56 15.77 -3.90
C ARG A 298 -38.08 14.78 -2.84
N LEU A 299 -37.56 13.62 -3.25
CA LEU A 299 -37.05 12.62 -2.29
C LEU A 299 -35.84 13.15 -1.50
N PHE A 300 -34.89 13.81 -2.15
CA PHE A 300 -33.73 14.41 -1.47
C PHE A 300 -34.16 15.49 -0.47
N ARG A 301 -35.08 16.37 -0.87
CA ARG A 301 -35.63 17.39 0.02
C ARG A 301 -36.39 16.77 1.20
N ASP A 302 -37.31 15.86 0.93
CA ASP A 302 -38.24 15.37 1.95
C ASP A 302 -37.57 14.40 2.93
N LEU A 303 -36.59 13.59 2.46
CA LEU A 303 -35.93 12.59 3.29
C LEU A 303 -34.64 13.09 3.94
N LEU A 304 -33.90 13.97 3.26
CA LEU A 304 -32.54 14.40 3.67
C LEU A 304 -32.44 15.92 3.84
N GLY A 305 -33.45 16.70 3.47
CA GLY A 305 -33.36 18.18 3.54
C GLY A 305 -32.30 18.77 2.62
N ILE A 306 -31.90 18.05 1.55
CA ILE A 306 -30.88 18.51 0.59
C ILE A 306 -31.56 19.24 -0.56
N TYR A 307 -31.12 20.48 -0.83
CA TYR A 307 -31.63 21.35 -1.89
C TYR A 307 -30.63 21.52 -3.03
N ALA A 308 -31.01 22.18 -4.13
CA ALA A 308 -30.15 22.39 -5.29
C ALA A 308 -28.81 23.08 -4.95
N ASP A 309 -28.81 24.03 -4.02
CA ASP A 309 -27.59 24.72 -3.60
C ASP A 309 -26.68 23.85 -2.72
N ASP A 310 -27.19 22.73 -2.18
CA ASP A 310 -26.42 21.72 -1.44
C ASP A 310 -25.73 20.70 -2.35
N TRP A 311 -25.66 20.93 -3.66
CA TRP A 311 -25.14 19.93 -4.59
C TRP A 311 -23.70 19.52 -4.29
N GLN A 312 -22.84 20.44 -3.83
CA GLN A 312 -21.45 20.13 -3.46
C GLN A 312 -21.39 19.22 -2.22
N TYR A 313 -22.29 19.43 -1.28
CA TYR A 313 -22.44 18.60 -0.08
C TYR A 313 -22.84 17.17 -0.44
N LEU A 314 -23.81 16.99 -1.34
CA LEU A 314 -24.16 15.65 -1.83
C LEU A 314 -23.03 15.05 -2.67
N ALA A 315 -22.40 15.84 -3.56
CA ALA A 315 -21.33 15.37 -4.44
C ALA A 315 -20.20 14.71 -3.65
N GLU A 316 -19.79 15.32 -2.55
CA GLU A 316 -18.70 14.79 -1.76
C GLU A 316 -19.03 13.45 -1.12
N GLN A 317 -20.18 13.37 -0.45
CA GLN A 317 -20.61 12.11 0.18
C GLN A 317 -20.64 10.98 -0.85
N LEU A 318 -21.10 11.27 -2.08
CA LEU A 318 -21.08 10.31 -3.18
C LEU A 318 -19.66 9.92 -3.64
N ARG A 319 -18.73 10.89 -3.79
CA ARG A 319 -17.33 10.61 -4.15
C ARG A 319 -16.68 9.67 -3.14
N ARG A 320 -16.87 9.95 -1.85
CA ARG A 320 -16.31 9.15 -0.76
C ARG A 320 -16.91 7.77 -0.70
N GLY A 321 -18.23 7.67 -0.84
CA GLY A 321 -18.92 6.39 -0.90
C GLY A 321 -18.37 5.49 -2.01
N VAL A 322 -18.09 6.03 -3.20
CA VAL A 322 -17.44 5.25 -4.27
C VAL A 322 -16.02 4.82 -3.90
N ARG A 323 -15.21 5.68 -3.28
CA ARG A 323 -13.85 5.32 -2.90
C ARG A 323 -13.84 4.24 -1.81
N GLN A 324 -14.73 4.35 -0.82
CA GLN A 324 -14.76 3.50 0.37
C GLN A 324 -15.58 2.21 0.20
N ALA A 325 -16.43 2.10 -0.83
CA ALA A 325 -17.26 0.91 -1.03
C ALA A 325 -16.39 -0.35 -1.16
N PRO A 326 -16.62 -1.40 -0.34
CA PRO A 326 -15.81 -2.62 -0.38
C PRO A 326 -16.04 -3.41 -1.67
N ALA A 327 -17.23 -3.30 -2.25
CA ALA A 327 -17.60 -3.92 -3.51
C ALA A 327 -18.49 -2.98 -4.34
N LEU A 328 -18.45 -3.15 -5.66
CA LEU A 328 -19.29 -2.41 -6.60
C LEU A 328 -20.52 -3.26 -6.97
N ARG A 329 -21.70 -2.65 -7.02
CA ARG A 329 -22.94 -3.35 -7.41
C ARG A 329 -23.18 -3.26 -8.90
N GLU A 330 -23.90 -4.24 -9.44
CA GLU A 330 -24.42 -4.21 -10.82
C GLU A 330 -23.38 -3.85 -11.88
N VAL A 331 -22.12 -4.30 -11.67
CA VAL A 331 -21.03 -4.08 -12.61
C VAL A 331 -21.41 -4.73 -13.92
N ARG A 332 -21.55 -3.91 -14.96
CA ARG A 332 -22.00 -4.33 -16.28
C ARG A 332 -21.39 -3.46 -17.35
N SER A 333 -21.15 -4.04 -18.50
CA SER A 333 -20.63 -3.32 -19.66
C SER A 333 -21.73 -3.00 -20.66
N ASP A 334 -21.62 -1.83 -21.29
CA ASP A 334 -22.39 -1.46 -22.47
C ASP A 334 -21.47 -0.72 -23.46
N GLN A 335 -22.02 -0.35 -24.63
CA GLN A 335 -21.29 0.39 -25.68
C GLN A 335 -20.70 1.75 -25.24
N TYR A 336 -21.06 2.25 -24.06
CA TYR A 336 -20.57 3.52 -23.53
C TYR A 336 -19.46 3.34 -22.49
N GLY A 337 -19.25 2.11 -21.98
CA GLY A 337 -18.24 1.77 -20.98
C GLY A 337 -18.76 0.83 -19.91
N VAL A 338 -18.02 0.75 -18.79
CA VAL A 338 -18.40 -0.09 -17.64
C VAL A 338 -19.24 0.73 -16.68
N ARG A 339 -20.47 0.30 -16.44
CA ARG A 339 -21.36 0.87 -15.43
C ARG A 339 -21.29 0.07 -14.14
N PHE A 340 -21.45 0.76 -13.03
CA PHE A 340 -21.59 0.16 -11.72
C PHE A 340 -22.39 1.08 -10.80
N ASP A 341 -22.95 0.51 -9.74
CA ASP A 341 -23.74 1.23 -8.76
C ASP A 341 -23.07 1.14 -7.38
N VAL A 342 -23.22 2.19 -6.56
CA VAL A 342 -22.78 2.25 -5.17
C VAL A 342 -23.88 2.85 -4.33
N VAL A 343 -24.21 2.22 -3.20
CA VAL A 343 -25.15 2.74 -2.21
C VAL A 343 -24.37 3.38 -1.06
N THR A 344 -24.44 4.69 -0.95
CA THR A 344 -23.78 5.45 0.11
C THR A 344 -24.78 5.80 1.21
N ALA A 345 -24.43 5.61 2.48
CA ALA A 345 -25.19 6.21 3.58
C ALA A 345 -24.94 7.72 3.60
N VAL A 346 -25.90 8.50 3.11
CA VAL A 346 -25.83 9.96 3.04
C VAL A 346 -26.49 10.55 4.27
N GLN A 347 -25.76 11.41 4.97
CA GLN A 347 -26.33 12.29 5.97
C GLN A 347 -26.97 13.49 5.26
N GLY A 348 -28.17 13.85 5.71
CA GLY A 348 -28.94 14.98 5.24
C GLY A 348 -28.70 16.23 6.08
N ARG A 349 -29.01 17.40 5.53
CA ARG A 349 -29.01 18.68 6.26
C ARG A 349 -30.03 18.70 7.41
N ASN A 350 -31.03 17.83 7.36
CA ASN A 350 -32.01 17.61 8.42
C ASN A 350 -31.53 16.61 9.50
N GLY A 351 -30.28 16.15 9.44
CA GLY A 351 -29.70 15.17 10.38
C GLY A 351 -30.08 13.70 10.09
N ALA A 352 -30.98 13.43 9.15
CA ALA A 352 -31.34 12.06 8.80
C ALA A 352 -30.21 11.38 8.00
N ILE A 353 -29.99 10.09 8.23
CA ILE A 353 -29.09 9.27 7.41
C ILE A 353 -29.94 8.34 6.55
N LYS A 354 -29.73 8.36 5.23
CA LYS A 354 -30.45 7.50 4.27
C LYS A 354 -29.50 6.88 3.26
N PRO A 355 -29.75 5.62 2.84
CA PRO A 355 -29.03 5.04 1.71
C PRO A 355 -29.38 5.79 0.42
N VAL A 356 -28.37 6.17 -0.35
CA VAL A 356 -28.49 6.85 -1.64
C VAL A 356 -27.76 6.01 -2.68
N LEU A 357 -28.50 5.56 -3.70
CA LEU A 357 -27.94 4.85 -4.83
C LEU A 357 -27.34 5.86 -5.80
N SER A 358 -26.08 5.63 -6.18
CA SER A 358 -25.36 6.39 -7.18
C SER A 358 -24.87 5.47 -8.28
N GLY A 359 -25.20 5.79 -9.52
CA GLY A 359 -24.78 5.03 -10.69
C GLY A 359 -23.66 5.74 -11.44
N TRP A 360 -22.64 4.99 -11.79
CA TRP A 360 -21.36 5.48 -12.31
C TRP A 360 -21.02 4.82 -13.64
N ILE A 361 -20.15 5.47 -14.41
CA ILE A 361 -19.58 4.90 -15.63
C ILE A 361 -18.08 5.16 -15.70
N VAL A 362 -17.32 4.14 -16.07
CA VAL A 362 -15.92 4.24 -16.46
C VAL A 362 -15.83 4.05 -17.97
N LYS A 363 -15.41 5.09 -18.68
CA LYS A 363 -15.11 5.00 -20.11
C LYS A 363 -13.62 4.73 -20.31
N PRO A 364 -13.20 4.18 -21.47
CA PRO A 364 -11.79 4.03 -21.80
C PRO A 364 -11.04 5.36 -21.62
N GLY A 365 -9.95 5.35 -20.83
CA GLY A 365 -9.13 6.54 -20.57
C GLY A 365 -9.84 7.67 -19.83
N MET A 366 -10.97 7.43 -19.14
CA MET A 366 -11.71 8.46 -18.39
C MET A 366 -11.95 8.05 -16.92
N PRO A 367 -11.96 9.01 -15.97
CA PRO A 367 -12.34 8.77 -14.58
C PRO A 367 -13.77 8.25 -14.44
N ALA A 368 -14.05 7.57 -13.33
CA ALA A 368 -15.40 7.17 -12.97
C ALA A 368 -16.27 8.43 -12.82
N THR A 369 -17.36 8.50 -13.59
CA THR A 369 -18.21 9.70 -13.66
C THR A 369 -19.64 9.38 -13.24
N LEU A 370 -20.24 10.24 -12.41
CA LEU A 370 -21.62 10.08 -11.95
C LEU A 370 -22.60 10.20 -13.13
N THR A 371 -23.47 9.21 -13.28
CA THR A 371 -24.51 9.19 -14.32
C THR A 371 -25.89 9.55 -13.77
N THR A 372 -26.22 9.06 -12.57
CA THR A 372 -27.48 9.30 -11.87
C THR A 372 -27.30 9.08 -10.37
N THR A 373 -28.17 9.69 -9.56
CA THR A 373 -28.29 9.43 -8.13
C THR A 373 -29.74 9.52 -7.67
N LEU A 374 -30.13 8.77 -6.65
CA LEU A 374 -31.43 8.86 -5.98
C LEU A 374 -31.38 8.24 -4.58
N PRO A 375 -32.21 8.70 -3.62
CA PRO A 375 -32.43 7.95 -2.38
C PRO A 375 -32.90 6.53 -2.69
N ALA A 376 -32.24 5.55 -2.08
CA ALA A 376 -32.51 4.14 -2.33
C ALA A 376 -33.85 3.70 -1.72
N ALA A 377 -34.38 2.58 -2.22
CA ALA A 377 -35.60 1.99 -1.69
C ALA A 377 -35.45 1.64 -0.19
N ARG A 378 -36.58 1.63 0.54
CA ARG A 378 -36.57 1.21 1.96
C ARG A 378 -35.98 -0.19 2.09
N GLY A 379 -35.13 -0.39 3.11
CA GLY A 379 -34.46 -1.67 3.37
C GLY A 379 -33.16 -1.88 2.60
N THR A 380 -32.76 -0.96 1.71
CA THR A 380 -31.46 -1.07 1.02
C THR A 380 -30.31 -0.84 2.00
N CYS A 381 -29.43 -1.81 2.18
CA CYS A 381 -28.19 -1.64 2.94
C CYS A 381 -27.21 -0.74 2.18
N ALA A 382 -26.48 0.11 2.91
CA ALA A 382 -25.41 0.91 2.32
C ALA A 382 -24.14 0.05 2.13
N ASP A 383 -23.44 0.26 1.01
CA ASP A 383 -22.12 -0.31 0.75
C ASP A 383 -21.02 0.46 1.49
N ALA A 384 -21.20 1.77 1.65
CA ALA A 384 -20.32 2.64 2.42
C ALA A 384 -21.08 3.25 3.60
N GLY A 385 -20.49 3.18 4.79
CA GLY A 385 -21.03 3.76 6.02
C GLY A 385 -21.16 5.28 5.95
N PRO A 386 -21.94 5.90 6.85
CA PRO A 386 -22.03 7.35 6.92
C PRO A 386 -20.67 7.88 7.36
N ASP A 387 -20.05 8.69 6.50
CA ASP A 387 -18.75 9.25 6.79
C ASP A 387 -18.87 10.29 7.91
N ALA A 388 -17.94 10.28 8.85
CA ALA A 388 -17.96 11.06 10.07
C ALA A 388 -17.57 12.54 9.85
N VAL A 389 -17.79 13.08 8.64
CA VAL A 389 -17.48 14.49 8.40
C VAL A 389 -18.56 15.35 9.06
N PRO A 390 -18.18 16.22 10.02
CA PRO A 390 -19.14 17.08 10.68
C PRO A 390 -19.56 18.23 9.75
N ILE A 391 -20.47 17.97 8.82
CA ILE A 391 -21.02 19.05 7.99
C ILE A 391 -22.01 19.86 8.84
N LEU A 392 -21.79 21.18 8.93
CA LEU A 392 -22.69 22.09 9.65
C LEU A 392 -24.11 22.05 9.06
N PRO A 393 -25.15 21.97 9.90
CA PRO A 393 -26.52 22.20 9.47
C PRO A 393 -26.70 23.65 9.00
N SER A 394 -27.68 23.89 8.13
CA SER A 394 -27.93 25.20 7.53
C SER A 394 -28.35 26.30 8.51
N THR A 395 -28.60 25.97 9.78
CA THR A 395 -28.86 26.94 10.85
C THR A 395 -27.59 27.60 11.40
N ASP A 396 -26.42 27.02 11.13
CA ASP A 396 -25.14 27.42 11.70
C ASP A 396 -24.21 28.12 10.69
N PHE A 397 -24.77 28.68 9.59
CA PHE A 397 -24.03 29.45 8.57
C PHE A 397 -23.35 30.76 9.09
N GLY A 398 -23.14 30.87 10.40
CA GLY A 398 -22.35 31.90 11.08
C GLY A 398 -21.47 31.38 12.22
N ASP A 399 -21.46 30.07 12.53
CA ASP A 399 -20.52 29.50 13.51
C ASP A 399 -19.19 29.13 12.86
N TRP A 400 -18.40 30.18 12.59
CA TRP A 400 -17.07 30.05 12.00
C TRP A 400 -16.09 29.27 12.89
N SER A 401 -16.32 29.27 14.21
CA SER A 401 -15.52 28.49 15.15
C SER A 401 -15.74 27.00 14.97
N LEU A 402 -17.00 26.59 14.80
CA LEU A 402 -17.33 25.20 14.49
C LEU A 402 -16.81 24.80 13.11
N LEU A 403 -17.00 25.63 12.07
CA LEU A 403 -16.45 25.34 10.73
C LEU A 403 -14.94 25.13 10.77
N TRP A 404 -14.20 26.02 11.45
CA TRP A 404 -12.76 25.87 11.64
C TRP A 404 -12.41 24.54 12.29
N ARG A 405 -13.03 24.24 13.44
CA ARG A 405 -12.73 23.01 14.21
C ARG A 405 -12.94 21.76 13.37
N VAL A 406 -14.03 21.71 12.62
CA VAL A 406 -14.38 20.60 11.73
C VAL A 406 -13.39 20.48 10.58
N ALA A 407 -13.13 21.58 9.88
CA ALA A 407 -12.24 21.60 8.73
C ALA A 407 -10.81 21.24 9.12
N SER A 408 -10.31 21.79 10.23
CA SER A 408 -9.00 21.45 10.78
C SER A 408 -8.93 19.99 11.20
N ALA A 409 -9.90 19.47 11.96
CA ALA A 409 -9.88 18.07 12.39
C ALA A 409 -9.90 17.09 11.20
N ALA A 410 -10.69 17.37 10.17
CA ALA A 410 -10.71 16.56 8.95
C ALA A 410 -9.38 16.67 8.18
N ALA A 411 -8.77 17.85 8.13
CA ALA A 411 -7.49 18.08 7.48
C ALA A 411 -6.32 17.42 8.22
N ASP A 412 -6.31 17.47 9.56
CA ASP A 412 -5.33 16.80 10.41
C ASP A 412 -5.42 15.28 10.19
N GLN A 413 -6.63 14.72 10.23
CA GLN A 413 -6.85 13.30 9.94
C GLN A 413 -6.40 12.93 8.51
N ALA A 414 -6.65 13.78 7.51
CA ALA A 414 -6.20 13.53 6.15
C ALA A 414 -4.68 13.52 6.06
N ALA A 415 -3.98 14.45 6.72
CA ALA A 415 -2.53 14.50 6.79
C ALA A 415 -1.95 13.24 7.45
N ASP A 416 -2.54 12.77 8.56
CA ASP A 416 -2.10 11.56 9.28
C ASP A 416 -2.31 10.27 8.47
N LEU A 417 -3.30 10.25 7.58
CA LEU A 417 -3.62 9.07 6.77
C LEU A 417 -2.80 9.00 5.48
N VAL A 418 -2.24 10.11 5.02
CA VAL A 418 -1.41 10.15 3.81
C VAL A 418 -0.14 9.37 4.03
N VAL A 419 0.14 8.48 3.09
CA VAL A 419 1.45 7.83 2.98
C VAL A 419 2.26 8.64 1.98
N PRO A 420 3.35 9.31 2.42
CA PRO A 420 4.17 10.11 1.51
C PRO A 420 4.71 9.29 0.35
N TYR A 421 4.96 9.94 -0.78
CA TYR A 421 5.71 9.34 -1.87
C TYR A 421 7.20 9.42 -1.53
N PRO A 422 7.88 8.29 -1.28
CA PRO A 422 9.28 8.33 -0.88
C PRO A 422 10.15 8.99 -1.95
N ILE A 423 11.25 9.60 -1.52
CA ILE A 423 12.22 10.21 -2.44
C ILE A 423 13.60 9.60 -2.28
N ILE A 424 14.46 9.84 -3.27
CA ILE A 424 15.88 9.53 -3.19
C ILE A 424 16.63 10.85 -3.09
N ALA A 425 17.12 11.16 -1.89
CA ALA A 425 18.01 12.28 -1.68
C ALA A 425 19.39 11.97 -2.28
N VAL A 426 19.94 12.90 -3.03
CA VAL A 426 21.26 12.76 -3.69
C VAL A 426 22.19 13.82 -3.12
N ASP A 427 23.29 13.37 -2.50
CA ASP A 427 24.38 14.23 -2.04
C ASP A 427 25.71 13.74 -2.64
N GLY A 428 26.18 14.43 -3.68
CA GLY A 428 27.31 13.96 -4.49
C GLY A 428 27.05 12.58 -5.10
N ASN A 429 27.84 11.58 -4.70
CA ASN A 429 27.67 10.18 -5.12
C ASN A 429 26.82 9.35 -4.16
N GLN A 430 26.42 9.89 -3.00
CA GLN A 430 25.58 9.20 -2.04
C GLN A 430 24.11 9.31 -2.47
N ARG A 431 23.40 8.18 -2.43
CA ARG A 431 21.94 8.11 -2.66
C ARG A 431 21.29 7.55 -1.42
N GLN A 432 20.32 8.28 -0.88
CA GLN A 432 19.62 7.89 0.33
C GLN A 432 18.11 7.90 0.09
N TYR A 433 17.48 6.75 0.28
CA TYR A 433 16.02 6.66 0.37
C TYR A 433 15.52 7.39 1.63
N VAL A 434 14.49 8.20 1.44
CA VAL A 434 13.79 8.96 2.48
C VAL A 434 12.31 8.60 2.42
N LEU A 435 11.84 7.83 3.40
CA LEU A 435 10.47 7.34 3.49
C LEU A 435 9.47 8.46 3.72
N ALA A 436 9.89 9.52 4.42
CA ALA A 436 9.07 10.71 4.70
C ALA A 436 8.72 11.54 3.45
N GLY A 437 9.34 11.24 2.30
CA GLY A 437 9.11 11.96 1.05
C GLY A 437 9.75 13.34 1.02
N ALA A 438 9.28 14.17 0.08
CA ALA A 438 9.80 15.53 -0.10
C ALA A 438 9.37 16.48 1.02
N THR A 439 10.27 17.38 1.40
CA THR A 439 9.90 18.50 2.28
C THR A 439 9.10 19.54 1.50
N GLY A 440 8.12 20.17 2.12
CA GLY A 440 7.27 21.14 1.45
C GLY A 440 6.28 21.81 2.37
N LEU A 441 5.62 22.84 1.84
CA LEU A 441 4.56 23.59 2.51
C LEU A 441 3.35 23.66 1.59
N ALA A 442 2.17 23.75 2.20
CA ALA A 442 0.94 24.01 1.49
C ALA A 442 0.10 25.07 2.20
N ASP A 443 -0.53 25.93 1.42
CA ASP A 443 -1.35 27.04 1.90
C ASP A 443 -2.75 26.97 1.29
N VAL A 444 -3.76 27.29 2.12
CA VAL A 444 -5.15 27.49 1.70
C VAL A 444 -5.44 28.98 1.62
N ARG A 445 -5.78 29.45 0.42
CA ARG A 445 -6.12 30.85 0.16
C ARG A 445 -7.64 31.03 0.06
N ILE A 446 -8.21 31.75 1.02
CA ILE A 446 -9.62 32.19 1.01
C ILE A 446 -9.73 33.51 0.25
N ARG A 447 -10.60 33.57 -0.78
CA ARG A 447 -10.66 34.72 -1.71
C ARG A 447 -11.42 35.95 -1.22
N ASP A 448 -12.24 35.82 -0.18
CA ASP A 448 -12.97 36.95 0.42
C ASP A 448 -12.57 37.07 1.89
N ALA A 449 -11.54 37.88 2.15
CA ALA A 449 -11.04 38.14 3.49
C ALA A 449 -11.75 39.30 4.20
N SER A 450 -12.59 40.04 3.48
CA SER A 450 -13.22 41.26 3.97
C SER A 450 -14.49 41.01 4.79
N HIS A 451 -15.13 39.86 4.60
CA HIS A 451 -16.35 39.47 5.28
C HIS A 451 -16.36 37.98 5.68
N GLY A 452 -17.34 37.60 6.50
CA GLY A 452 -17.65 36.19 6.80
C GLY A 452 -16.48 35.41 7.39
N PHE A 453 -16.26 34.20 6.88
CA PHE A 453 -15.22 33.29 7.37
C PHE A 453 -13.80 33.86 7.20
N GLY A 454 -13.50 34.54 6.08
CA GLY A 454 -12.17 35.10 5.84
C GLY A 454 -11.81 36.21 6.83
N GLN A 455 -12.76 37.12 7.10
CA GLN A 455 -12.57 38.16 8.11
C GLN A 455 -12.44 37.58 9.53
N TRP A 456 -13.24 36.56 9.84
CA TRP A 456 -13.15 35.85 11.12
C TRP A 456 -11.78 35.19 11.32
N LEU A 457 -11.19 34.59 10.27
CA LEU A 457 -9.86 34.00 10.34
C LEU A 457 -8.78 35.03 10.66
N LEU A 458 -8.82 36.19 9.98
CA LEU A 458 -7.85 37.27 10.20
C LEU A 458 -7.99 37.89 11.60
N THR A 459 -9.21 38.21 12.02
CA THR A 459 -9.49 38.83 13.33
C THR A 459 -9.13 37.92 14.51
N THR A 460 -9.13 36.60 14.28
CA THR A 460 -8.76 35.62 15.31
C THR A 460 -7.33 35.10 15.20
N GLY A 461 -6.52 35.63 14.27
CA GLY A 461 -5.11 35.25 14.12
C GLY A 461 -4.86 33.85 13.54
N ARG A 462 -5.84 33.25 12.87
CA ARG A 462 -5.77 31.91 12.27
C ARG A 462 -5.28 31.91 10.81
N ALA A 463 -5.22 33.08 10.20
CA ALA A 463 -4.73 33.27 8.84
C ALA A 463 -3.89 34.55 8.77
N SER A 464 -2.99 34.61 7.79
CA SER A 464 -2.28 35.83 7.44
C SER A 464 -2.98 36.55 6.28
N SER A 465 -2.79 37.86 6.17
CA SER A 465 -3.31 38.64 5.04
C SER A 465 -2.38 38.49 3.84
N CYS A 466 -2.92 38.05 2.70
CA CYS A 466 -2.17 37.87 1.46
C CYS A 466 -2.77 38.73 0.33
N GLY A 467 -2.22 39.94 0.15
CA GLY A 467 -2.78 40.97 -0.73
C GLY A 467 -4.02 41.67 -0.14
N GLU A 468 -4.73 42.46 -0.97
CA GLU A 468 -5.80 43.36 -0.49
C GLU A 468 -7.12 42.67 -0.08
N SER A 469 -7.30 41.39 -0.40
CA SER A 469 -8.62 40.73 -0.25
C SER A 469 -8.59 39.23 0.02
N ALA A 470 -7.44 38.63 0.35
CA ALA A 470 -7.35 37.19 0.62
C ALA A 470 -6.70 36.88 1.98
N ALA A 471 -7.21 35.82 2.62
CA ALA A 471 -6.67 35.26 3.84
C ALA A 471 -5.97 33.94 3.51
N GLU A 472 -4.79 33.72 4.06
CA GLU A 472 -3.95 32.56 3.77
C GLU A 472 -3.67 31.76 5.05
N ILE A 473 -3.96 30.46 5.01
CA ILE A 473 -3.77 29.51 6.10
C ILE A 473 -2.70 28.53 5.68
N SER A 474 -1.58 28.49 6.41
CA SER A 474 -0.55 27.49 6.19
C SER A 474 -0.90 26.18 6.89
N ALA A 475 -0.67 25.07 6.21
CA ALA A 475 -0.85 23.74 6.78
C ALA A 475 0.10 23.55 7.97
N PRO A 476 -0.39 23.14 9.16
CA PRO A 476 0.40 23.02 10.38
C PRO A 476 1.13 21.66 10.46
N VAL A 477 1.51 21.08 9.32
CA VAL A 477 2.13 19.76 9.22
C VAL A 477 3.37 19.81 8.34
N GLU A 478 4.34 18.94 8.63
CA GLU A 478 5.57 18.81 7.85
C GLU A 478 5.41 17.83 6.69
N GLY A 479 6.21 18.01 5.64
CA GLY A 479 6.21 17.14 4.46
C GLY A 479 5.24 17.62 3.37
N CYS A 480 5.68 17.53 2.11
CA CYS A 480 4.94 18.05 0.98
C CYS A 480 3.57 17.38 0.80
N ASP A 481 3.52 16.04 0.86
CA ASP A 481 2.30 15.28 0.61
C ASP A 481 1.28 15.44 1.73
N ALA A 482 1.74 15.40 2.99
CA ALA A 482 0.90 15.61 4.16
C ALA A 482 0.33 17.04 4.18
N ALA A 483 1.16 18.06 3.92
CA ALA A 483 0.72 19.44 3.83
C ALA A 483 -0.28 19.63 2.68
N ALA A 484 -0.03 19.06 1.51
CA ALA A 484 -0.93 19.11 0.37
C ALA A 484 -2.30 18.49 0.69
N ALA A 485 -2.31 17.32 1.33
CA ALA A 485 -3.53 16.64 1.73
C ALA A 485 -4.31 17.40 2.81
N TRP A 486 -3.60 17.98 3.77
CA TRP A 486 -4.18 18.87 4.77
C TRP A 486 -4.89 20.05 4.10
N ALA A 487 -4.15 20.79 3.26
CA ALA A 487 -4.64 22.00 2.61
C ALA A 487 -5.82 21.69 1.66
N GLN A 488 -5.73 20.60 0.90
CA GLN A 488 -6.81 20.15 0.02
C GLN A 488 -8.06 19.78 0.80
N THR A 489 -7.93 18.99 1.87
CA THR A 489 -9.08 18.58 2.68
C THR A 489 -9.73 19.76 3.38
N PHE A 490 -8.92 20.67 3.96
CA PHE A 490 -9.44 21.89 4.58
C PHE A 490 -10.19 22.75 3.55
N ALA A 491 -9.59 22.97 2.37
CA ALA A 491 -10.22 23.71 1.29
C ALA A 491 -11.53 23.07 0.83
N ASP A 492 -11.57 21.75 0.70
CA ASP A 492 -12.76 21.01 0.28
C ASP A 492 -13.90 21.15 1.31
N VAL A 493 -13.61 20.95 2.60
CA VAL A 493 -14.60 21.12 3.68
C VAL A 493 -15.19 22.52 3.65
N VAL A 494 -14.35 23.54 3.61
CA VAL A 494 -14.76 24.94 3.53
C VAL A 494 -15.53 25.23 2.23
N GLY A 495 -15.12 24.60 1.13
CA GLY A 495 -15.79 24.67 -0.17
C GLY A 495 -17.21 24.11 -0.16
N TRP A 496 -17.49 23.04 0.60
CA TRP A 496 -18.86 22.50 0.77
C TRP A 496 -19.79 23.44 1.53
N HIS A 497 -19.24 24.46 2.20
CA HIS A 497 -19.97 25.57 2.80
C HIS A 497 -20.09 26.79 1.89
N GLY A 498 -19.75 26.67 0.60
CA GLY A 498 -19.88 27.72 -0.41
C GLY A 498 -18.78 28.78 -0.38
N ILE A 499 -17.73 28.58 0.42
CA ILE A 499 -16.62 29.52 0.55
C ILE A 499 -15.58 29.21 -0.54
N ARG A 500 -15.23 30.24 -1.32
CA ARG A 500 -14.26 30.10 -2.41
C ARG A 500 -12.82 30.10 -1.87
N CYS A 501 -12.15 28.98 -2.06
CA CYS A 501 -10.77 28.74 -1.66
C CYS A 501 -9.92 28.25 -2.83
N ALA A 502 -8.60 28.35 -2.70
CA ALA A 502 -7.63 27.77 -3.62
C ALA A 502 -6.45 27.23 -2.81
N VAL A 503 -5.90 26.09 -3.24
CA VAL A 503 -4.75 25.47 -2.59
C VAL A 503 -3.48 25.81 -3.38
N ARG A 504 -2.40 26.07 -2.67
CA ARG A 504 -1.05 26.21 -3.22
C ARG A 504 -0.13 25.25 -2.51
N THR A 505 0.65 24.50 -3.27
CA THR A 505 1.66 23.57 -2.74
C THR A 505 3.03 23.98 -3.26
N SER A 506 4.03 23.92 -2.39
CA SER A 506 5.42 24.16 -2.73
C SER A 506 6.28 23.01 -2.20
N ALA A 507 6.91 22.27 -3.10
CA ALA A 507 7.88 21.24 -2.76
C ALA A 507 9.29 21.84 -2.80
N ARG A 508 10.18 21.36 -1.93
CA ARG A 508 11.61 21.71 -1.93
C ARG A 508 12.48 20.48 -2.10
#